data_AF-A0AAP0H459-F1
#
_entry.id   AF-A0AAP0H459-F1
#
_cell.length_a   1.000
_cell.length_b   1.000
_cell.length_c   1.000
_cell.angle_alpha   90.00
_cell.angle_beta   90.00
_cell.angle_gamma   90.00
#
_symmetry.space_group_name_H-M   'P 1'
#
loop_
_entity.id
_entity.type
_entity.pdbx_description
1 polymer ?
#
loop_
_entity_poly.entity_id
_entity_poly.type
_entity_poly.pdbx_seq_one_letter_code
_entity_poly.pdbx_strand_id
1 'polypeptide(L)'
;MATTSAAAAALQQAPITFQSRTPSSFHVSSLKSVKFSFSGGLRLPKLSIKLAGKSRRGGGASGARMAESAAGSYAKALAEVAVANGTLDQTVEDLATIESLFSDDSTFKYFTSPVVGLEEKRLLLDDISSSGKLQTHVCNFLNILIERKRIDMIKEIVKEFELVYNRLTNTELAVVTSVVKLEEEYLSQIAKQVKKLTGAENVRLKTVIDESLVAGFTIRYGNSGSKLIDMSVKKQLDEIAEQLEIGDISLVV
;
A
#
# COMPACT_ATOMS: atom_id res chain seq x y z
N MET A 1 47.12 -18.55 -70.13
CA MET A 1 45.68 -18.89 -70.27
C MET A 1 44.89 -17.93 -69.39
N ALA A 2 43.95 -17.18 -70.00
CA ALA A 2 42.87 -16.34 -69.45
C ALA A 2 43.27 -15.15 -68.51
N THR A 3 43.14 -13.85 -68.84
CA THR A 3 41.93 -13.00 -69.08
C THR A 3 40.88 -13.19 -67.96
N THR A 4 40.29 -12.20 -67.26
CA THR A 4 39.87 -10.83 -67.59
C THR A 4 39.27 -10.17 -66.33
N SER A 5 39.41 -8.84 -66.19
CA SER A 5 38.37 -7.84 -65.87
C SER A 5 37.15 -8.19 -64.98
N ALA A 6 36.96 -7.49 -63.86
CA ALA A 6 35.65 -7.06 -63.33
C ALA A 6 35.87 -5.96 -62.26
N ALA A 7 35.66 -4.69 -62.59
CA ALA A 7 34.39 -3.97 -62.49
C ALA A 7 34.16 -3.39 -61.08
N ALA A 8 34.50 -2.11 -60.97
CA ALA A 8 34.10 -1.20 -59.91
C ALA A 8 32.57 -1.10 -59.87
N ALA A 9 31.97 -1.45 -58.72
CA ALA A 9 30.55 -1.26 -58.46
C ALA A 9 30.40 -0.23 -57.34
N ALA A 10 29.99 0.96 -57.75
CA ALA A 10 29.51 2.02 -56.88
C ALA A 10 28.21 1.59 -56.19
N LEU A 11 28.15 1.69 -54.87
CA LEU A 11 26.90 1.67 -54.12
C LEU A 11 26.75 3.01 -53.40
N GLN A 12 25.84 3.79 -53.97
CA GLN A 12 25.39 5.10 -53.50
C GLN A 12 24.80 4.98 -52.10
N GLN A 13 25.26 5.87 -51.22
CA GLN A 13 24.57 6.22 -49.98
C GLN A 13 23.34 7.06 -50.35
N ALA A 14 22.15 6.50 -50.16
CA ALA A 14 20.91 7.26 -50.20
C ALA A 14 20.60 7.81 -48.80
N PRO A 15 20.39 9.12 -48.61
CA PRO A 15 19.94 9.65 -47.34
C PRO A 15 18.46 9.32 -47.14
N ILE A 16 18.15 8.59 -46.08
CA ILE A 16 16.77 8.33 -45.64
C ILE A 16 16.24 9.61 -45.00
N THR A 17 15.49 10.39 -45.77
CA THR A 17 14.77 11.57 -45.30
C THR A 17 13.55 11.14 -44.49
N PHE A 18 13.64 11.21 -43.16
CA PHE A 18 12.51 10.97 -42.26
C PHE A 18 11.71 12.28 -42.11
N GLN A 19 10.60 12.41 -42.84
CA GLN A 19 9.67 13.52 -42.66
C GLN A 19 8.82 13.32 -41.40
N SER A 20 8.87 14.29 -40.49
CA SER A 20 8.01 14.41 -39.32
C SER A 20 6.56 14.69 -39.74
N ARG A 21 5.67 13.70 -39.62
CA ARG A 21 4.23 13.96 -39.60
C ARG A 21 3.83 14.46 -38.22
N THR A 22 3.77 15.78 -38.08
CA THR A 22 3.04 16.43 -36.99
C THR A 22 1.54 16.23 -37.22
N PRO A 23 0.75 15.69 -36.26
CA PRO A 23 -0.69 15.73 -36.38
C PRO A 23 -1.17 17.18 -36.23
N SER A 24 -1.91 17.63 -37.24
CA SER A 24 -2.59 18.91 -37.31
C SER A 24 -3.57 19.11 -36.14
N SER A 25 -3.51 20.30 -35.57
CA SER A 25 -4.46 20.95 -34.67
C SER A 25 -5.91 20.44 -34.73
N PHE A 26 -6.42 19.92 -33.61
CA PHE A 26 -7.84 19.73 -33.38
C PHE A 26 -8.52 21.10 -33.16
N HIS A 27 -9.33 21.51 -34.14
CA HIS A 27 -10.15 22.70 -34.08
C HIS A 27 -11.46 22.38 -33.33
N VAL A 28 -11.62 22.88 -32.10
CA VAL A 28 -12.90 22.83 -31.36
C VAL A 28 -13.86 23.83 -32.02
N SER A 29 -14.79 23.33 -32.82
CA SER A 29 -15.86 24.14 -33.41
C SER A 29 -16.92 24.48 -32.37
N SER A 30 -17.04 25.78 -32.15
CA SER A 30 -18.06 26.50 -31.39
C SER A 30 -19.48 25.93 -31.55
N LEU A 31 -20.11 25.61 -30.41
CA LEU A 31 -21.54 25.32 -30.29
C LEU A 31 -22.34 26.55 -30.72
N LYS A 32 -22.97 26.49 -31.89
CA LYS A 32 -23.96 27.48 -32.32
C LYS A 32 -25.19 27.38 -31.41
N SER A 33 -25.46 28.45 -30.67
CA SER A 33 -26.73 28.65 -29.96
C SER A 33 -27.87 28.74 -30.97
N VAL A 34 -28.78 27.76 -30.96
CA VAL A 34 -30.01 27.82 -31.76
C VAL A 34 -31.02 28.67 -31.00
N LYS A 35 -31.30 29.87 -31.51
CA LYS A 35 -32.41 30.72 -31.06
C LYS A 35 -33.65 30.37 -31.90
N PHE A 36 -34.60 29.65 -31.32
CA PHE A 36 -35.94 29.53 -31.88
C PHE A 36 -36.80 30.71 -31.39
N SER A 37 -37.10 31.64 -32.29
CA SER A 37 -38.15 32.64 -32.11
C SER A 37 -39.46 32.07 -32.63
N PHE A 38 -40.42 31.79 -31.73
CA PHE A 38 -41.78 31.48 -32.12
C PHE A 38 -42.67 32.67 -31.79
N SER A 39 -43.12 33.35 -32.84
CA SER A 39 -44.18 34.35 -32.81
C SER A 39 -45.53 33.64 -32.69
N GLY A 40 -46.20 33.78 -31.55
CA GLY A 40 -47.56 33.26 -31.39
C GLY A 40 -47.98 33.25 -29.94
N GLY A 41 -48.87 34.17 -29.57
CA GLY A 41 -49.44 34.26 -28.23
C GLY A 41 -50.31 33.04 -27.92
N LEU A 42 -49.85 32.20 -27.00
CA LEU A 42 -50.70 31.29 -26.23
C LEU A 42 -50.24 31.32 -24.78
N ARG A 43 -51.09 31.89 -23.91
CA ARG A 43 -50.91 31.85 -22.45
C ARG A 43 -51.16 30.41 -21.99
N LEU A 44 -50.10 29.68 -21.66
CA LEU A 44 -50.19 28.38 -20.99
C LEU A 44 -50.27 28.59 -19.47
N PRO A 45 -51.15 27.88 -18.74
CA PRO A 45 -51.23 27.98 -17.29
C PRO A 45 -50.01 27.32 -16.62
N LYS A 46 -49.59 27.87 -15.47
CA LYS A 46 -48.48 27.36 -14.65
C LYS A 46 -48.82 25.96 -14.10
N LEU A 47 -48.23 24.92 -14.69
CA LEU A 47 -48.20 23.58 -14.12
C LEU A 47 -47.02 23.49 -13.15
N SER A 48 -47.30 23.54 -11.84
CA SER A 48 -46.31 23.26 -10.80
C SER A 48 -46.12 21.74 -10.67
N ILE A 49 -45.02 21.23 -11.18
CA ILE A 49 -44.60 19.83 -10.94
C ILE A 49 -44.06 19.77 -9.51
N LYS A 50 -44.89 19.31 -8.56
CA LYS A 50 -44.39 18.86 -7.25
C LYS A 50 -43.54 17.61 -7.50
N LEU A 51 -42.22 17.78 -7.45
CA LEU A 51 -41.29 16.66 -7.43
C LEU A 51 -41.46 15.95 -6.07
N ALA A 52 -42.35 14.96 -6.03
CA ALA A 52 -42.37 13.97 -4.96
C ALA A 52 -41.08 13.14 -5.08
N GLY A 53 -39.99 13.68 -4.50
CA GLY A 53 -38.75 12.97 -4.30
C GLY A 53 -39.00 11.81 -3.37
N LYS A 54 -39.37 10.66 -3.95
CA LYS A 54 -39.38 9.36 -3.29
C LYS A 54 -37.95 9.09 -2.84
N SER A 55 -37.68 9.42 -1.58
CA SER A 55 -36.48 9.03 -0.86
C SER A 55 -36.33 7.52 -1.03
N ARG A 56 -35.43 7.12 -1.93
CA ARG A 56 -34.90 5.78 -1.96
C ARG A 56 -34.04 5.66 -0.70
N ARG A 57 -34.70 5.30 0.40
CA ARG A 57 -34.10 4.65 1.56
C ARG A 57 -33.56 3.30 1.08
N GLY A 58 -32.40 3.33 0.45
CA GLY A 58 -31.55 2.17 0.25
C GLY A 58 -30.75 1.96 1.52
N GLY A 59 -31.37 1.32 2.51
CA GLY A 59 -30.63 0.68 3.59
C GLY A 59 -30.12 -0.66 3.09
N GLY A 60 -28.84 -0.97 3.39
CA GLY A 60 -28.29 -2.31 3.20
C GLY A 60 -27.03 -2.38 2.34
N ALA A 61 -25.98 -1.67 2.75
CA ALA A 61 -24.59 -2.11 2.56
C ALA A 61 -23.68 -1.16 3.37
N SER A 62 -23.75 -1.23 4.69
CA SER A 62 -22.62 -0.88 5.55
C SER A 62 -21.54 -1.97 5.44
N GLY A 63 -21.14 -2.30 4.22
CA GLY A 63 -19.80 -2.80 3.99
C GLY A 63 -18.92 -1.57 4.06
N ALA A 64 -18.07 -1.49 5.08
CA ALA A 64 -17.02 -0.49 5.13
C ALA A 64 -16.25 -0.53 3.80
N ARG A 65 -16.63 0.33 2.84
CA ARG A 65 -15.69 0.79 1.83
C ARG A 65 -14.68 1.57 2.65
N MET A 66 -13.63 0.87 3.10
CA MET A 66 -12.44 1.47 3.71
C MET A 66 -12.14 2.72 2.90
N ALA A 67 -12.37 3.89 3.49
CA ALA A 67 -11.95 5.13 2.88
C ALA A 67 -10.45 4.96 2.67
N GLU A 68 -10.02 4.86 1.41
CA GLU A 68 -8.63 4.61 1.15
C GLU A 68 -7.85 5.83 1.65
N SER A 69 -7.06 5.62 2.71
CA SER A 69 -6.25 6.69 3.27
C SER A 69 -5.33 7.24 2.19
N ALA A 70 -5.06 8.55 2.20
CA ALA A 70 -4.12 9.14 1.26
C ALA A 70 -2.75 8.44 1.34
N ALA A 71 -2.33 8.04 2.56
CA ALA A 71 -1.13 7.23 2.77
C ALA A 71 -1.21 5.87 2.05
N GLY A 72 -2.35 5.19 2.14
CA GLY A 72 -2.60 3.92 1.47
C GLY A 72 -2.51 4.03 -0.06
N SER A 73 -3.05 5.10 -0.65
CA SER A 73 -2.91 5.35 -2.10
C SER A 73 -1.47 5.58 -2.52
N TYR A 74 -0.68 6.32 -1.74
CA TYR A 74 0.75 6.50 -2.01
C TYR A 74 1.55 5.21 -1.87
N ALA A 75 1.26 4.42 -0.83
CA ALA A 75 1.90 3.13 -0.59
C ALA A 75 1.63 2.15 -1.74
N LYS A 76 0.39 2.09 -2.24
CA LYS A 76 0.05 1.28 -3.42
C LYS A 76 0.78 1.74 -4.67
N ALA A 77 0.81 3.04 -4.94
CA ALA A 77 1.52 3.59 -6.10
C ALA A 77 3.03 3.25 -6.05
N LEU A 78 3.65 3.36 -4.87
CA LEU A 78 5.04 2.98 -4.68
C LEU A 78 5.24 1.46 -4.88
N ALA A 79 4.33 0.64 -4.36
CA ALA A 79 4.39 -0.81 -4.52
C ALA A 79 4.25 -1.22 -6.00
N GLU A 80 3.33 -0.62 -6.74
CA GLU A 80 3.15 -0.86 -8.19
C GLU A 80 4.44 -0.56 -8.99
N VAL A 81 5.12 0.55 -8.68
CA VAL A 81 6.41 0.90 -9.29
C VAL A 81 7.49 -0.12 -8.91
N ALA A 82 7.55 -0.53 -7.64
CA ALA A 82 8.50 -1.53 -7.18
C ALA A 82 8.26 -2.92 -7.81
N VAL A 83 6.99 -3.32 -8.01
CA VAL A 83 6.63 -4.54 -8.76
C VAL A 83 7.11 -4.44 -10.21
N ALA A 84 6.81 -3.32 -10.88
CA ALA A 84 7.18 -3.11 -12.28
C ALA A 84 8.70 -3.17 -12.51
N ASN A 85 9.48 -2.68 -11.53
CA ASN A 85 10.93 -2.71 -11.56
C ASN A 85 11.53 -4.03 -11.02
N GLY A 86 10.72 -4.92 -10.43
CA GLY A 86 11.20 -6.16 -9.81
C GLY A 86 12.08 -5.94 -8.57
N THR A 87 11.94 -4.80 -7.88
CA THR A 87 12.83 -4.35 -6.79
C THR A 87 12.11 -4.26 -5.44
N LEU A 88 11.08 -5.09 -5.25
CA LEU A 88 10.22 -5.06 -4.07
C LEU A 88 10.98 -5.20 -2.75
N ASP A 89 11.86 -6.20 -2.64
CA ASP A 89 12.58 -6.47 -1.39
C ASP A 89 13.56 -5.34 -1.05
N GLN A 90 14.26 -4.81 -2.06
CA GLN A 90 15.15 -3.65 -1.91
C GLN A 90 14.37 -2.40 -1.47
N THR A 91 13.17 -2.19 -2.02
CA THR A 91 12.32 -1.07 -1.62
C THR A 91 11.86 -1.19 -0.16
N VAL A 92 11.63 -2.41 0.34
CA VAL A 92 11.31 -2.63 1.77
C VAL A 92 12.49 -2.26 2.66
N GLU A 93 13.71 -2.67 2.28
CA GLU A 93 14.93 -2.33 3.03
C GLU A 93 15.15 -0.81 3.06
N ASP A 94 15.02 -0.15 1.91
CA ASP A 94 15.09 1.30 1.80
C ASP A 94 14.08 1.99 2.71
N LEU A 95 12.81 1.54 2.71
CA LEU A 95 11.78 2.10 3.56
C LEU A 95 12.03 1.87 5.06
N ALA A 96 12.66 0.76 5.44
CA ALA A 96 13.07 0.52 6.83
C ALA A 96 14.18 1.49 7.26
N THR A 97 15.15 1.79 6.38
CA THR A 97 16.17 2.82 6.68
C THR A 97 15.53 4.20 6.82
N ILE A 98 14.58 4.54 5.94
CA ILE A 98 13.82 5.78 5.98
C ILE A 98 13.01 5.86 7.29
N GLU A 99 12.32 4.80 7.69
CA GLU A 99 11.59 4.76 8.96
C GLU A 99 12.51 5.04 10.16
N SER A 100 13.72 4.46 10.17
CA SER A 100 14.70 4.69 11.22
C SER A 100 15.16 6.16 11.28
N LEU A 101 15.34 6.82 10.13
CA LEU A 101 15.72 8.23 10.05
C LEU A 101 14.59 9.15 10.51
N PHE A 102 13.36 8.87 10.09
CA PHE A 102 12.18 9.66 10.48
C PHE A 102 11.67 9.33 11.89
N SER A 103 12.21 8.31 12.54
CA SER A 103 11.95 8.03 13.96
C SER A 103 12.56 9.08 14.87
N ASP A 104 13.64 9.75 14.43
CA ASP A 104 14.18 10.90 15.15
C ASP A 104 13.28 12.14 14.97
N ASP A 105 12.79 12.67 16.09
CA ASP A 105 11.89 13.81 16.13
C ASP A 105 12.52 15.08 15.56
N SER A 106 13.85 15.23 15.67
CA SER A 106 14.55 16.41 15.16
C SER A 106 14.50 16.46 13.63
N THR A 107 14.82 15.33 13.01
CA THR A 107 14.77 15.12 11.56
C THR A 107 13.34 15.26 11.03
N PHE A 108 12.37 14.62 11.70
CA PHE A 108 10.95 14.71 11.30
C PHE A 108 10.45 16.16 11.32
N LYS A 109 10.73 16.92 12.38
CA LYS A 109 10.33 18.33 12.49
C LYS A 109 10.97 19.21 11.42
N TYR A 110 12.22 18.94 11.04
CA TYR A 110 12.89 19.66 9.98
C TYR A 110 12.15 19.51 8.64
N PHE A 111 11.76 18.29 8.28
CA PHE A 111 11.03 18.02 7.04
C PHE A 111 9.59 18.54 7.05
N THR A 112 8.89 18.48 8.19
CA THR A 112 7.53 19.02 8.35
C THR A 112 7.49 20.56 8.39
N SER A 113 8.55 21.21 8.88
CA SER A 113 8.57 22.66 9.02
C SER A 113 8.42 23.38 7.66
N PRO A 114 7.44 24.29 7.50
CA PRO A 114 7.23 25.04 6.25
C PRO A 114 8.26 26.18 6.07
N VAL A 115 9.09 26.46 7.07
CA VAL A 115 10.08 27.54 7.06
C VAL A 115 11.29 27.20 6.19
N VAL A 116 11.63 25.92 6.09
CA VAL A 116 12.77 25.43 5.31
C VAL A 116 12.40 25.37 3.83
N GLY A 117 13.28 25.90 2.98
CA GLY A 117 13.09 25.94 1.53
C GLY A 117 13.01 24.53 0.91
N LEU A 118 12.28 24.39 -0.20
CA LEU A 118 12.16 23.10 -0.89
C LEU A 118 13.52 22.60 -1.42
N GLU A 119 14.38 23.50 -1.89
CA GLU A 119 15.70 23.16 -2.42
C GLU A 119 16.65 22.66 -1.32
N GLU A 120 16.62 23.27 -0.13
CA GLU A 120 17.41 22.81 1.02
C GLU A 120 17.00 21.41 1.49
N LYS A 121 15.69 21.12 1.45
CA LYS A 121 15.17 19.78 1.76
C LYS A 121 15.60 18.74 0.73
N ARG A 122 15.62 19.10 -0.56
CA ARG A 122 16.07 18.21 -1.64
C ARG A 122 17.55 17.87 -1.50
N LEU A 123 18.41 18.87 -1.26
CA LEU A 123 19.83 18.65 -1.08
C LEU A 123 20.13 17.68 0.07
N LEU A 124 19.50 17.88 1.24
CA LEU A 124 19.66 16.94 2.34
C LEU A 124 19.14 15.55 2.02
N LEU A 125 18.07 15.44 1.23
CA LEU A 125 17.53 14.15 0.83
C LEU A 125 18.46 13.42 -0.15
N ASP A 126 19.13 14.15 -1.04
CA ASP A 126 20.13 13.60 -1.95
C ASP A 126 21.39 13.14 -1.18
N ASP A 127 21.80 13.87 -0.14
CA ASP A 127 22.89 13.47 0.75
C ASP A 127 22.53 12.19 1.55
N ILE A 128 21.30 12.13 2.06
CA ILE A 128 20.76 10.95 2.75
C ILE A 128 20.66 9.76 1.79
N SER A 129 20.17 9.99 0.57
CA SER A 129 20.05 8.96 -0.48
C SER A 129 21.41 8.39 -0.86
N SER A 130 22.42 9.25 -1.00
CA SER A 130 23.80 8.86 -1.30
C SER A 130 24.42 8.05 -0.16
N SER A 131 24.12 8.41 1.09
CA SER A 131 24.62 7.71 2.28
C SER A 131 23.92 6.36 2.48
N GLY A 132 22.62 6.31 2.26
CA GLY A 132 21.77 5.13 2.43
C GLY A 132 21.74 4.18 1.22
N LYS A 133 22.32 4.58 0.09
CA LYS A 133 22.26 3.85 -1.20
C LYS A 133 20.82 3.52 -1.62
N LEU A 134 19.92 4.47 -1.44
CA LEU A 134 18.50 4.29 -1.76
C LEU A 134 18.30 4.14 -3.27
N GLN A 135 17.25 3.43 -3.65
CA GLN A 135 16.87 3.30 -5.04
C GLN A 135 16.33 4.62 -5.63
N THR A 136 16.56 4.81 -6.93
CA THR A 136 16.16 6.02 -7.66
C THR A 136 14.66 6.30 -7.57
N HIS A 137 13.80 5.27 -7.62
CA HIS A 137 12.36 5.46 -7.50
C HIS A 137 11.93 5.86 -6.09
N VAL A 138 12.63 5.41 -5.04
CA VAL A 138 12.37 5.81 -3.65
C VAL A 138 12.77 7.27 -3.43
N CYS A 139 13.93 7.69 -3.95
CA CYS A 139 14.35 9.10 -3.91
C CYS A 139 13.35 10.01 -4.65
N ASN A 140 12.94 9.61 -5.87
CA ASN A 140 11.93 10.35 -6.63
C ASN A 140 10.59 10.43 -5.89
N PHE A 141 10.17 9.36 -5.22
CA PHE A 141 8.97 9.34 -4.41
C PHE A 141 9.03 10.33 -3.24
N LEU A 142 10.14 10.37 -2.51
CA LEU A 142 10.35 11.33 -1.42
C LEU A 142 10.35 12.78 -1.93
N ASN A 143 10.97 13.03 -3.09
CA ASN A 143 10.94 14.34 -3.75
C ASN A 143 9.51 14.79 -4.08
N ILE A 144 8.66 13.89 -4.58
CA ILE A 144 7.24 14.18 -4.84
C ILE A 144 6.48 14.47 -3.53
N LEU A 145 6.77 13.76 -2.44
CA LEU A 145 6.15 14.01 -1.15
C LEU A 145 6.51 15.39 -0.59
N ILE A 146 7.77 15.82 -0.75
CA ILE A 146 8.23 17.16 -0.33
C ILE A 146 7.56 18.24 -1.19
N GLU A 147 7.54 18.07 -2.51
CA GLU A 147 6.93 19.04 -3.43
C GLU A 147 5.43 19.22 -3.14
N ARG A 148 4.73 18.13 -2.83
CA ARG A 148 3.31 18.16 -2.46
C ARG A 148 3.05 18.52 -1.00
N LYS A 149 4.10 18.78 -0.20
CA LYS A 149 4.02 19.06 1.25
C LYS A 149 3.27 17.98 2.03
N ARG A 150 3.47 16.70 1.69
CA ARG A 150 2.83 15.54 2.33
C ARG A 150 3.82 14.63 3.05
N ILE A 151 5.00 15.16 3.39
CA ILE A 151 6.03 14.41 4.09
C ILE A 151 5.61 13.99 5.51
N ASP A 152 4.66 14.72 6.11
CA ASP A 152 4.14 14.43 7.45
C ASP A 152 3.52 13.03 7.55
N MET A 153 2.98 12.52 6.44
CA MET A 153 2.35 11.21 6.36
C MET A 153 3.34 10.08 6.10
N ILE A 154 4.66 10.33 6.06
CA ILE A 154 5.66 9.32 5.70
C ILE A 154 5.59 8.10 6.63
N LYS A 155 5.40 8.31 7.93
CA LYS A 155 5.27 7.23 8.93
C LYS A 155 4.04 6.36 8.67
N GLU A 156 2.96 6.94 8.18
CA GLU A 156 1.74 6.19 7.81
C GLU A 156 1.94 5.46 6.48
N ILE A 157 2.60 6.09 5.51
CA ILE A 157 2.91 5.49 4.20
C ILE A 157 3.77 4.24 4.37
N VAL A 158 4.81 4.28 5.22
CA VAL A 158 5.67 3.12 5.48
C VAL A 158 4.86 1.96 6.04
N LYS A 159 4.01 2.20 7.05
CA LYS A 159 3.14 1.17 7.63
C LYS A 159 2.16 0.57 6.62
N GLU A 160 1.52 1.42 5.81
CA GLU A 160 0.62 0.96 4.75
C GLU A 160 1.38 0.18 3.67
N PHE A 161 2.62 0.57 3.36
CA PHE A 161 3.46 -0.16 2.41
C PHE A 161 3.81 -1.57 2.91
N GLU A 162 4.15 -1.73 4.20
CA GLU A 162 4.35 -3.06 4.78
C GLU A 162 3.11 -3.96 4.61
N LEU A 163 1.91 -3.40 4.82
CA LEU A 163 0.66 -4.13 4.63
C LEU A 163 0.44 -4.52 3.16
N VAL A 164 0.75 -3.63 2.22
CA VAL A 164 0.67 -3.91 0.78
C VAL A 164 1.70 -4.98 0.38
N TYR A 165 2.94 -4.87 0.85
CA TYR A 165 3.99 -5.85 0.60
C TYR A 165 3.60 -7.25 1.11
N ASN A 166 3.06 -7.34 2.32
CA ASN A 166 2.60 -8.60 2.90
C ASN A 166 1.47 -9.23 2.06
N ARG A 167 0.56 -8.40 1.51
CA ARG A 167 -0.49 -8.88 0.60
C ARG A 167 0.06 -9.36 -0.74
N LEU A 168 1.04 -8.66 -1.31
CA LEU A 168 1.63 -9.03 -2.60
C LEU A 168 2.45 -10.32 -2.51
N THR A 169 3.18 -10.50 -1.41
CA THR A 169 4.03 -11.67 -1.19
C THR A 169 3.31 -12.85 -0.54
N ASN A 170 1.99 -12.73 -0.30
CA ASN A 170 1.21 -13.67 0.52
C ASN A 170 1.93 -14.03 1.85
N THR A 171 2.61 -13.04 2.42
CA THR A 171 3.32 -13.16 3.69
C THR A 171 2.38 -12.79 4.80
N GLU A 172 2.18 -13.69 5.76
CA GLU A 172 1.40 -13.38 6.95
C GLU A 172 2.30 -12.95 8.11
N LEU A 173 1.93 -11.86 8.76
CA LEU A 173 2.58 -11.41 9.97
C LEU A 173 1.90 -12.06 11.18
N ALA A 174 2.68 -12.78 11.98
CA ALA A 174 2.21 -13.36 13.23
C ALA A 174 3.04 -12.81 14.40
N VAL A 175 2.35 -12.31 15.43
CA VAL A 175 2.94 -11.81 16.66
C VAL A 175 2.87 -12.91 17.71
N VAL A 176 4.03 -13.40 18.14
CA VAL A 176 4.14 -14.41 19.18
C VAL A 176 4.50 -13.69 20.48
N THR A 177 3.61 -13.77 21.47
CA THR A 177 3.84 -13.21 22.80
C THR A 177 4.17 -14.33 23.76
N SER A 178 5.33 -14.27 24.42
CA SER A 178 5.82 -15.31 25.33
C SER A 178 6.42 -14.70 26.59
N VAL A 179 6.42 -15.47 27.68
CA VAL A 179 7.03 -15.04 28.96
C VAL A 179 8.55 -14.94 28.86
N VAL A 180 9.14 -15.88 28.11
CA VAL A 180 10.59 -16.02 27.92
C VAL A 180 10.90 -15.90 26.44
N LYS A 181 12.13 -15.48 26.13
CA LYS A 181 12.64 -15.52 24.77
C LYS A 181 12.61 -16.96 24.24
N LEU A 182 11.85 -17.18 23.19
CA LEU A 182 11.75 -18.48 22.54
C LEU A 182 13.03 -18.78 21.73
N GLU A 183 13.44 -20.04 21.74
CA GLU A 183 14.52 -20.55 20.90
C GLU A 183 14.08 -20.64 19.43
N GLU A 184 15.03 -20.52 18.50
CA GLU A 184 14.77 -20.53 17.05
C GLU A 184 14.08 -21.81 16.58
N GLU A 185 14.34 -22.94 17.23
CA GLU A 185 13.68 -24.21 16.95
C GLU A 185 12.17 -24.11 17.13
N TYR A 186 11.71 -23.58 18.28
CA TYR A 186 10.29 -23.40 18.57
C TYR A 186 9.65 -22.37 17.63
N LEU A 187 10.34 -21.28 17.32
CA LEU A 187 9.86 -20.29 16.36
C LEU A 187 9.65 -20.91 14.97
N SER A 188 10.57 -21.78 14.53
CA SER A 188 10.43 -22.47 13.24
C SER A 188 9.24 -23.42 13.21
N GLN A 189 8.93 -24.09 14.34
CA GLN A 189 7.78 -24.98 14.46
C GLN A 189 6.48 -24.17 14.44
N ILE A 190 6.44 -23.04 15.16
CA ILE A 190 5.30 -22.12 15.17
C ILE A 190 5.06 -21.58 13.75
N ALA A 191 6.10 -21.13 13.05
CA ALA A 191 5.99 -20.66 11.66
C ALA A 191 5.39 -21.74 10.74
N LYS A 192 5.83 -23.00 10.87
CA LYS A 192 5.27 -24.12 10.09
C LYS A 192 3.80 -24.37 10.40
N GLN A 193 3.39 -24.29 11.67
CA GLN A 193 2.00 -24.47 12.07
C GLN A 193 1.12 -23.33 11.57
N VAL A 194 1.55 -22.07 11.76
CA VAL A 194 0.83 -20.89 11.25
C VAL A 194 0.69 -20.97 9.73
N LYS A 195 1.77 -21.36 9.02
CA LYS A 195 1.73 -21.56 7.56
C LYS A 195 0.67 -22.58 7.15
N LYS A 196 0.55 -23.70 7.87
CA LYS A 196 -0.48 -24.72 7.63
C LYS A 196 -1.90 -24.21 7.89
N LEU A 197 -2.08 -23.41 8.95
CA LEU A 197 -3.39 -22.91 9.37
C LEU A 197 -3.92 -21.81 8.44
N THR A 198 -3.05 -20.95 7.91
CA THR A 198 -3.47 -19.83 7.07
C THR A 198 -3.31 -20.10 5.58
N GLY A 199 -2.46 -21.07 5.19
CA GLY A 199 -2.15 -21.32 3.79
C GLY A 199 -1.28 -20.24 3.14
N ALA A 200 -0.64 -19.38 3.95
CA ALA A 200 0.27 -18.34 3.48
C ALA A 200 1.54 -18.95 2.87
N GLU A 201 2.17 -18.23 1.95
CA GLU A 201 3.43 -18.70 1.33
C GLU A 201 4.61 -18.49 2.28
N ASN A 202 4.64 -17.35 2.96
CA ASN A 202 5.65 -16.98 3.95
C ASN A 202 5.00 -16.50 5.25
N VAL A 203 5.70 -16.67 6.37
CA VAL A 203 5.25 -16.19 7.70
C VAL A 203 6.37 -15.38 8.32
N ARG A 204 6.10 -14.11 8.63
CA ARG A 204 7.00 -13.24 9.40
C ARG A 204 6.58 -13.24 10.86
N LEU A 205 7.47 -13.73 11.73
CA LEU A 205 7.23 -13.77 13.18
C LEU A 205 7.79 -12.50 13.84
N LYS A 206 6.95 -11.79 14.59
CA LYS A 206 7.38 -10.75 15.54
C LYS A 206 7.26 -11.31 16.95
N THR A 207 8.36 -11.39 17.70
CA THR A 207 8.36 -11.89 19.07
C THR A 207 8.22 -10.74 20.06
N VAL A 208 7.34 -10.90 21.04
CA VAL A 208 7.09 -9.93 22.11
C VAL A 208 7.19 -10.67 23.44
N ILE A 209 7.93 -10.10 24.39
CA ILE A 209 8.05 -10.66 25.72
C ILE A 209 7.02 -9.96 26.62
N ASP A 210 6.15 -10.74 27.24
CA ASP A 210 5.16 -10.25 28.21
C ASP A 210 5.22 -11.10 29.49
N GLU A 211 5.75 -10.49 30.56
CA GLU A 211 5.93 -11.11 31.87
C GLU A 211 4.60 -11.29 32.63
N SER A 212 3.50 -10.68 32.14
CA SER A 212 2.16 -10.84 32.74
C SER A 212 1.59 -12.25 32.54
N LEU A 213 2.12 -12.97 31.54
CA LEU A 213 1.78 -14.37 31.29
C LEU A 213 2.52 -15.25 32.30
N VAL A 214 1.79 -16.12 33.01
CA VAL A 214 2.39 -17.02 34.01
C VAL A 214 3.26 -18.09 33.33
N ALA A 215 2.74 -18.68 32.25
CA ALA A 215 3.43 -19.67 31.43
C ALA A 215 2.71 -19.88 30.09
N GLY A 216 3.46 -20.29 29.07
CA GLY A 216 2.97 -20.53 27.71
C GLY A 216 3.24 -19.36 26.75
N PHE A 217 2.53 -19.36 25.62
CA PHE A 217 2.61 -18.32 24.60
C PHE A 217 1.26 -18.07 23.94
N THR A 218 1.10 -16.88 23.34
CA THR A 218 -0.06 -16.53 22.51
C THR A 218 0.42 -16.12 21.13
N ILE A 219 -0.32 -16.52 20.10
CA ILE A 219 -0.02 -16.18 18.71
C ILE A 219 -1.18 -15.35 18.18
N ARG A 220 -0.91 -14.13 17.72
CA ARG A 220 -1.87 -13.28 17.01
C ARG A 220 -1.50 -13.23 15.54
N TYR A 221 -2.43 -13.55 14.65
CA TYR A 221 -2.20 -13.57 13.20
C TYR A 221 -3.45 -13.08 12.43
N GLY A 222 -3.27 -12.84 11.13
CA GLY A 222 -4.27 -12.30 10.21
C GLY A 222 -4.12 -10.80 9.96
N ASN A 223 -4.71 -10.34 8.83
CA ASN A 223 -4.58 -8.97 8.30
C ASN A 223 -4.95 -7.83 9.27
N SER A 224 -5.69 -8.13 10.34
CA SER A 224 -6.06 -7.18 11.39
C SER A 224 -5.81 -7.72 12.81
N GLY A 225 -5.02 -8.79 12.95
CA GLY A 225 -4.79 -9.46 14.24
C GLY A 225 -6.04 -10.08 14.85
N SER A 226 -7.04 -10.42 14.03
CA SER A 226 -8.33 -10.93 14.50
C SER A 226 -8.27 -12.37 15.00
N LYS A 227 -7.27 -13.15 14.56
CA LYS A 227 -7.12 -14.54 14.97
C LYS A 227 -6.09 -14.61 16.09
N LEU A 228 -6.49 -15.17 17.21
CA LEU A 228 -5.66 -15.35 18.39
C LEU A 228 -5.69 -16.82 18.78
N ILE A 229 -4.51 -17.43 18.85
CA ILE A 229 -4.30 -18.74 19.44
C ILE A 229 -3.66 -18.50 20.80
N ASP A 230 -4.42 -18.76 21.86
CA ASP A 230 -3.92 -18.70 23.22
C ASP A 230 -3.58 -20.12 23.68
N MET A 231 -2.30 -20.34 23.98
CA MET A 231 -1.77 -21.55 24.61
C MET A 231 -1.13 -21.23 25.97
N SER A 232 -1.64 -20.21 26.66
CA SER A 232 -1.22 -19.90 28.03
C SER A 232 -1.79 -20.92 29.02
N VAL A 233 -1.03 -21.16 30.10
CA VAL A 233 -1.47 -22.04 31.19
C VAL A 233 -2.72 -21.49 31.88
N LYS A 234 -2.88 -20.17 31.91
CA LYS A 234 -4.09 -19.52 32.43
C LYS A 234 -5.35 -20.05 31.73
N LYS A 235 -5.35 -20.04 30.40
CA LYS A 235 -6.48 -20.57 29.62
C LYS A 235 -6.73 -22.06 29.87
N GLN A 236 -5.67 -22.86 30.01
CA GLN A 236 -5.83 -24.29 30.33
C GLN A 236 -6.48 -24.51 31.70
N LEU A 237 -6.12 -23.69 32.70
CA LEU A 237 -6.74 -23.75 34.03
C LEU A 237 -8.20 -23.28 33.99
N ASP A 238 -8.50 -22.22 33.23
CA ASP A 238 -9.86 -21.72 33.04
C ASP A 238 -10.74 -22.80 32.36
N GLU A 239 -10.24 -23.48 31.33
CA GLU A 239 -10.94 -24.59 30.66
C GLU A 239 -11.21 -25.77 31.61
N ILE A 240 -10.26 -26.09 32.51
CA ILE A 240 -10.46 -27.14 33.54
C ILE A 240 -11.51 -26.70 34.56
N ALA A 241 -11.47 -25.43 35.01
CA ALA A 241 -12.46 -24.90 35.94
C ALA A 241 -13.87 -24.95 35.36
N GLU A 242 -14.05 -24.54 34.09
CA GLU A 242 -15.33 -24.63 33.38
C GLU A 242 -15.85 -26.07 33.28
N GLN A 243 -14.97 -27.05 32.99
CA GLN A 243 -15.35 -28.46 32.94
C GLN A 243 -15.84 -29.00 34.28
N LEU A 244 -15.24 -28.54 35.39
CA LEU A 244 -15.65 -28.93 36.73
C LEU A 244 -16.98 -28.28 37.14
N GLU A 245 -17.21 -27.02 36.77
CA GLU A 245 -18.49 -26.33 37.02
C GLU A 245 -19.67 -26.99 36.29
N ILE A 246 -19.45 -27.53 35.10
CA ILE A 246 -20.48 -28.24 34.31
C ILE A 246 -20.77 -29.64 34.89
N GLY A 247 -19.80 -30.27 35.56
CA GLY A 247 -19.92 -31.60 36.16
C GLY A 247 -20.87 -31.68 37.37
N ASP A 248 -21.18 -30.55 38.00
CA ASP A 248 -22.05 -30.47 39.19
C ASP A 248 -23.55 -30.43 38.84
N ILE A 249 -23.93 -30.46 37.55
CA ILE A 249 -25.33 -30.42 37.10
C ILE A 249 -25.73 -31.77 36.47
N SER A 250 -26.57 -32.50 37.20
CA SER A 250 -27.35 -33.72 36.84
C SER A 250 -26.69 -35.10 37.00
N LEU A 251 -26.58 -35.53 38.26
CA LEU A 251 -27.06 -36.86 38.65
C LEU A 251 -28.27 -36.68 39.56
N VAL A 252 -29.45 -36.52 38.96
CA VAL A 252 -30.72 -36.73 39.67
C VAL A 252 -31.23 -38.11 39.25
N VAL A 253 -31.25 -38.98 40.26
CA VAL A 253 -31.85 -40.32 40.34
C VAL A 253 -33.30 -40.33 39.89
#